data_AF-A0A937IWE2-F1
#
_entry.id   AF-A0A937IWE2-F1
#
_cell.length_a   1.000
_cell.length_b   1.000
_cell.length_c   1.000
_cell.angle_alpha   90.00
_cell.angle_beta   90.00
_cell.angle_gamma   90.00
#
_symmetry.space_group_name_H-M   'P 1'
#
loop_
_entity.id
_entity.type
_entity.pdbx_description
1 polymer ?
#
loop_
_entity_poly.entity_id
_entity_poly.type
_entity_poly.pdbx_seq_one_letter_code
_entity_poly.pdbx_strand_id
1 'polypeptide(L)'
;MRGDEDDPSKELLLYFLTPGEICPCAAFSTLPNGEMPITVEAETPAVILNVPIGELNTMATNYREWRMYELANFRKRFEELLSLVDNAIFKQLGERLRAYIEMRCRVSGRKGVALSKVKMASELGTSREVVSRLLKSLEHEGVITQDKDGVHLLH
;
A
#
# COMPACT_ATOMS: atom_id res chain seq x y z
N MET A 1 9.30 10.86 -0.02
CA MET A 1 8.56 10.83 -1.29
C MET A 1 9.35 10.03 -2.32
N ARG A 2 8.69 9.51 -3.36
CA ARG A 2 9.33 8.99 -4.57
C ARG A 2 8.82 9.78 -5.77
N GLY A 3 9.72 10.37 -6.55
CA GLY A 3 9.37 11.03 -7.81
C GLY A 3 9.06 10.03 -8.91
N ASP A 4 8.19 10.42 -9.83
CA ASP A 4 7.95 9.71 -11.09
C ASP A 4 9.09 10.01 -12.08
N GLU A 5 9.56 8.99 -12.81
CA GLU A 5 10.68 9.13 -13.75
C GLU A 5 10.29 9.90 -15.02
N ASP A 6 9.02 9.87 -15.42
CA ASP A 6 8.52 10.49 -16.65
C ASP A 6 7.86 11.86 -16.37
N ASP A 7 7.40 12.11 -15.15
CA ASP A 7 6.68 13.33 -14.76
C ASP A 7 7.16 13.90 -13.41
N PRO A 8 8.11 14.86 -13.41
CA PRO A 8 8.66 15.44 -12.18
C PRO A 8 7.64 16.14 -11.28
N SER A 9 6.44 16.42 -11.77
CA SER A 9 5.36 17.00 -10.96
C SER A 9 4.59 15.96 -10.14
N LYS A 10 4.79 14.67 -10.42
CA LYS A 10 4.19 13.57 -9.69
C LYS A 10 5.14 13.04 -8.65
N GLU A 11 4.70 13.14 -7.41
CA GLU A 11 5.38 12.54 -6.27
C GLU A 11 4.43 11.60 -5.53
N LEU A 12 4.97 10.44 -5.15
CA LEU A 12 4.28 9.46 -4.32
C LEU A 12 4.77 9.57 -2.88
N LEU A 13 3.85 9.84 -1.96
CA LEU A 13 4.09 9.71 -0.53
C LEU A 13 4.22 8.23 -0.17
N LEU A 14 5.37 7.87 0.41
CA LEU A 14 5.67 6.50 0.86
C LEU A 14 5.28 6.29 2.32
N TYR A 15 5.75 7.17 3.20
CA TYR A 15 5.51 7.12 4.64
C TYR A 15 5.96 8.41 5.32
N PHE A 16 5.56 8.58 6.57
CA PHE A 16 6.04 9.65 7.46
C PHE A 16 7.12 9.13 8.42
N LEU A 17 8.11 9.99 8.70
CA LEU A 17 9.05 9.79 9.80
C LEU A 17 8.53 10.51 11.04
N THR A 18 8.58 9.84 12.19
CA THR A 18 8.17 10.36 13.50
C THR A 18 9.36 10.39 14.46
N PRO A 19 9.29 11.13 15.60
CA PRO A 19 10.40 11.22 16.54
C PRO A 19 10.89 9.84 17.00
N GLY A 20 12.22 9.65 16.98
CA GLY A 20 12.85 8.38 17.37
C GLY A 20 12.93 7.35 16.25
N GLU A 21 12.58 7.70 15.01
CA GLU A 21 12.77 6.86 13.84
C GLU A 21 13.98 7.29 13.03
N ILE A 22 14.58 6.32 12.33
CA ILE A 22 15.70 6.58 11.44
C ILE A 22 15.20 6.57 9.99
N CYS A 23 15.76 7.43 9.17
CA CYS A 23 15.66 7.33 7.73
C CYS A 23 16.63 6.24 7.22
N PRO A 24 16.14 5.08 6.73
CA PRO A 24 17.01 3.97 6.34
C PRO A 24 17.84 4.28 5.08
N CYS A 25 17.52 5.35 4.36
CA CYS A 25 18.21 5.79 3.14
C CYS A 25 19.71 6.00 3.35
N ALA A 26 20.10 6.53 4.52
CA ALA A 26 21.51 6.72 4.85
C ALA A 26 22.25 5.38 4.95
N ALA A 27 21.64 4.34 5.53
CA ALA A 27 22.22 3.01 5.59
C ALA A 27 22.34 2.38 4.20
N PHE A 28 21.34 2.56 3.32
CA PHE A 28 21.39 2.07 1.95
C PHE A 28 22.55 2.68 1.14
N SER A 29 22.91 3.94 1.38
CA SER A 29 24.03 4.60 0.69
C SER A 29 25.39 3.92 0.91
N THR A 30 25.50 3.04 1.92
CA THR A 30 26.71 2.24 2.16
C THR A 30 26.82 1.00 1.27
N LEU A 31 25.70 0.58 0.66
CA LEU A 31 25.68 -0.59 -0.21
C LEU A 31 26.23 -0.23 -1.60
N PRO A 32 26.81 -1.20 -2.32
CA PRO A 32 27.12 -1.04 -3.74
C PRO A 32 25.85 -0.63 -4.51
N ASN A 33 25.92 0.45 -5.29
CA ASN A 33 24.76 1.06 -5.97
C ASN A 33 23.64 1.51 -5.00
N GLY A 34 24.02 1.98 -3.82
CA GLY A 34 23.12 2.42 -2.74
C GLY A 34 22.34 3.71 -2.99
N GLU A 35 22.27 4.20 -4.22
CA GLU A 35 21.44 5.34 -4.56
C GLU A 35 19.96 4.94 -4.47
N MET A 36 19.20 5.71 -3.69
CA MET A 36 17.78 5.47 -3.49
C MET A 36 16.98 6.59 -4.16
N PRO A 37 16.00 6.29 -5.03
CA PRO A 37 15.19 7.29 -5.74
C PRO A 37 14.09 7.86 -4.84
N ILE A 38 14.48 8.37 -3.67
CA ILE A 38 13.56 8.88 -2.65
C ILE A 38 14.09 10.19 -2.06
N THR A 39 13.16 11.12 -1.84
CA THR A 39 13.42 12.41 -1.20
C THR A 39 12.78 12.43 0.18
N VAL A 40 13.32 13.26 1.08
CA VAL A 40 12.80 13.45 2.43
C VAL A 40 12.65 14.94 2.66
N GLU A 41 11.46 15.34 3.11
CA GLU A 41 11.11 16.72 3.42
C GLU A 41 10.58 16.81 4.85
N ALA A 42 10.85 17.93 5.52
CA ALA A 42 10.36 18.21 6.85
C ALA A 42 8.98 18.89 6.77
N GLU A 43 7.92 18.15 7.08
CA GLU A 43 6.53 18.66 7.14
C GLU A 43 6.32 19.72 8.22
N THR A 44 7.13 19.67 9.28
CA THR A 44 7.10 20.61 10.40
C THR A 44 8.53 20.91 10.85
N PRO A 45 8.78 22.01 11.59
CA PRO A 45 10.09 22.27 12.16
C PRO A 45 10.60 21.05 12.94
N ALA A 46 11.71 20.48 12.47
CA ALA A 46 12.25 19.21 12.96
C ALA A 46 13.69 19.37 13.42
N VAL A 47 14.07 18.60 14.44
CA VAL A 47 15.45 18.45 14.88
C VAL A 47 15.95 17.10 14.42
N ILE A 48 17.04 17.09 13.66
CA ILE A 48 17.62 15.88 13.09
C ILE A 48 18.96 15.61 13.77
N LEU A 49 19.13 14.40 14.29
CA LEU A 49 20.44 13.90 14.71
C LEU A 49 21.14 13.30 13.49
N ASN A 50 22.16 14.00 12.98
CA ASN A 50 23.00 13.46 11.91
C ASN A 50 24.15 12.64 12.51
N VAL A 51 24.25 11.36 12.14
CA VAL A 51 25.30 10.46 12.60
C VAL A 51 26.22 10.14 11.41
N PRO A 52 27.53 10.40 11.50
CA PRO A 52 28.47 10.06 10.43
C PRO A 52 28.44 8.56 10.12
N ILE A 53 28.59 8.22 8.84
CA ILE A 53 28.48 6.84 8.38
C ILE A 53 29.52 5.88 8.99
N GLY A 54 30.72 6.37 9.31
CA GLY A 54 31.75 5.59 9.99
C GLY A 54 31.36 5.19 11.42
N GLU A 55 30.64 6.08 12.12
CA GLU A 55 30.11 5.80 13.45
C GLU A 55 28.94 4.81 13.38
N LEU A 56 28.05 4.95 12.39
CA LEU A 56 26.97 4.00 12.15
C LEU A 56 27.51 2.58 11.90
N ASN A 57 28.55 2.43 11.07
CA ASN A 57 29.18 1.14 10.81
C ASN A 57 29.82 0.53 12.07
N THR A 58 30.45 1.37 12.88
CA THR A 58 31.02 0.97 14.17
C THR A 58 29.91 0.50 15.12
N MET A 59 28.80 1.23 15.18
CA MET A 59 27.65 0.88 16.02
C MET A 59 26.99 -0.42 15.56
N ALA A 60 26.78 -0.58 14.26
CA ALA A 60 26.22 -1.78 13.66
C ALA A 60 27.11 -3.01 13.89
N THR A 61 28.43 -2.86 13.98
CA THR A 61 29.34 -3.98 14.25
C THR A 61 29.36 -4.33 15.74
N ASN A 62 29.45 -3.33 16.61
CA ASN A 62 29.76 -3.51 18.03
C ASN A 62 28.54 -3.63 18.95
N TYR A 63 27.38 -3.09 18.55
CA TYR A 63 26.17 -3.09 19.40
C TYR A 63 25.03 -3.85 18.72
N ARG A 64 24.62 -4.96 19.34
CA ARG A 64 23.53 -5.79 18.80
C ARG A 64 22.18 -5.06 18.85
N GLU A 65 21.99 -4.26 19.89
CA GLU A 65 20.80 -3.44 20.13
C GLU A 65 20.58 -2.46 18.97
N TRP A 66 21.66 -1.86 18.48
CA TRP A 66 21.63 -0.97 17.31
C TRP A 66 21.13 -1.71 16.06
N ARG A 67 21.71 -2.89 15.76
CA ARG A 67 21.26 -3.71 14.62
C ARG A 67 19.78 -4.09 14.72
N MET A 68 19.32 -4.46 15.92
CA MET A 68 17.91 -4.80 16.14
C MET A 68 16.99 -3.59 15.95
N TYR A 69 17.44 -2.40 16.39
CA TYR A 69 16.71 -1.15 16.21
C TYR A 69 16.64 -0.74 14.73
N GLU A 70 17.73 -0.82 13.97
CA GLU A 70 17.72 -0.59 12.51
C GLU A 70 16.78 -1.57 11.79
N LEU A 71 16.86 -2.85 12.11
CA LEU A 71 16.01 -3.88 11.50
C LEU A 71 14.52 -3.66 11.82
N ALA A 72 14.20 -3.21 13.03
CA ALA A 72 12.82 -2.87 13.42
C ALA A 72 12.28 -1.68 12.61
N ASN A 73 13.10 -0.64 12.40
CA ASN A 73 12.74 0.49 11.53
C ASN A 73 12.53 0.04 10.09
N PHE A 74 13.41 -0.82 9.57
CA PHE A 74 13.27 -1.40 8.23
C PHE A 74 11.98 -2.19 8.05
N ARG A 75 11.66 -3.06 9.03
CA ARG A 75 10.42 -3.83 9.02
C ARG A 75 9.22 -2.90 8.95
N LYS A 76 9.20 -1.82 9.74
CA LYS A 76 8.12 -0.84 9.71
C LYS A 76 7.96 -0.20 8.31
N ARG A 77 9.05 0.21 7.67
CA ARG A 77 8.99 0.79 6.31
C ARG A 77 8.51 -0.23 5.28
N PHE A 78 8.92 -1.49 5.42
CA PHE A 78 8.45 -2.56 4.55
C PHE A 78 6.93 -2.79 4.71
N GLU A 79 6.42 -2.80 5.94
CA GLU A 79 4.98 -2.91 6.22
C GLU A 79 4.19 -1.71 5.66
N GLU A 80 4.71 -0.49 5.76
CA GLU A 80 4.10 0.72 5.18
C GLU A 80 4.02 0.63 3.64
N LEU A 81 5.10 0.19 2.98
CA LEU A 81 5.12 -0.02 1.54
C LEU A 81 4.15 -1.13 1.10
N LEU A 82 4.06 -2.24 1.84
CA LEU A 82 3.09 -3.29 1.57
C LEU A 82 1.66 -2.76 1.68
N SER A 83 1.38 -1.92 2.67
CA SER A 83 0.06 -1.29 2.81
C SER A 83 -0.28 -0.38 1.62
N LEU A 84 0.70 0.37 1.09
CA LEU A 84 0.49 1.16 -0.13
C LEU A 84 0.22 0.30 -1.36
N VAL A 85 0.96 -0.80 -1.53
CA VAL A 85 0.74 -1.76 -2.61
C VAL A 85 -0.65 -2.38 -2.50
N ASP A 86 -1.03 -2.81 -1.30
CA ASP A 86 -2.37 -3.33 -1.03
C ASP A 86 -3.41 -2.28 -1.40
N ASN A 87 -3.31 -1.04 -0.91
CA ASN A 87 -4.27 0.01 -1.22
C ASN A 87 -4.39 0.29 -2.72
N ALA A 88 -3.26 0.32 -3.46
CA ALA A 88 -3.26 0.51 -4.90
C ALA A 88 -3.98 -0.64 -5.64
N ILE A 89 -3.64 -1.89 -5.29
CA ILE A 89 -4.24 -3.09 -5.89
C ILE A 89 -5.72 -3.22 -5.53
N PHE A 90 -6.08 -3.04 -4.25
CA PHE A 90 -7.46 -3.13 -3.78
C PHE A 90 -8.33 -2.03 -4.38
N LYS A 91 -7.84 -0.79 -4.51
CA LYS A 91 -8.60 0.28 -5.18
C LYS A 91 -8.88 -0.07 -6.65
N GLN A 92 -7.85 -0.49 -7.39
CA GLN A 92 -8.01 -0.88 -8.79
C GLN A 92 -8.91 -2.11 -8.96
N LEU A 93 -8.77 -3.12 -8.10
CA LEU A 93 -9.64 -4.30 -8.10
C LEU A 93 -11.07 -3.98 -7.69
N GLY A 94 -11.28 -3.03 -6.77
CA GLY A 94 -12.59 -2.52 -6.39
C GLY A 94 -13.31 -1.88 -7.56
N GLU A 95 -12.63 -1.01 -8.32
CA GLU A 95 -13.18 -0.42 -9.56
C GLU A 95 -13.51 -1.50 -10.60
N ARG A 96 -12.61 -2.47 -10.81
CA ARG A 96 -12.86 -3.60 -11.72
C ARG A 96 -14.05 -4.47 -11.28
N LEU A 97 -14.18 -4.72 -9.98
CA LEU A 97 -15.30 -5.48 -9.41
C LEU A 97 -16.62 -4.72 -9.59
N ARG A 98 -16.64 -3.41 -9.35
CA ARG A 98 -17.80 -2.56 -9.62
C ARG A 98 -18.19 -2.59 -11.09
N ALA A 99 -17.25 -2.35 -12.00
CA ALA A 99 -17.49 -2.39 -13.44
C ALA A 99 -17.99 -3.77 -13.91
N TYR A 100 -17.44 -4.84 -13.33
CA TYR A 100 -17.90 -6.20 -13.55
C TYR A 100 -19.38 -6.40 -13.14
N ILE A 101 -19.76 -5.93 -11.96
CA ILE A 101 -21.14 -6.01 -11.45
C ILE A 101 -22.08 -5.20 -12.36
N GLU A 102 -21.72 -3.96 -12.70
CA GLU A 102 -22.47 -3.10 -13.63
C GLU A 102 -22.68 -3.78 -15.00
N MET A 103 -21.62 -4.36 -15.57
CA MET A 103 -21.70 -5.07 -16.84
C MET A 103 -22.62 -6.29 -16.76
N ARG A 104 -22.53 -7.10 -15.69
CA ARG A 104 -23.39 -8.27 -15.48
C ARG A 104 -24.86 -7.89 -15.30
N CYS A 105 -25.15 -6.82 -14.55
CA CYS A 105 -26.50 -6.27 -14.41
C CYS A 105 -27.06 -5.83 -15.77
N ARG A 106 -26.26 -5.08 -16.55
CA ARG A 106 -26.65 -4.62 -17.89
C ARG A 106 -26.96 -5.77 -18.84
N VAL A 107 -26.11 -6.80 -18.90
CA VAL A 107 -26.30 -7.95 -19.81
C VAL A 107 -27.48 -8.83 -19.41
N SER A 108 -27.72 -9.01 -18.11
CA SER A 108 -28.81 -9.85 -17.62
C SER A 108 -30.17 -9.14 -17.54
N GLY A 109 -30.19 -7.82 -17.66
CA GLY A 109 -31.37 -6.99 -17.43
C GLY A 109 -31.84 -6.96 -15.96
N ARG A 110 -31.00 -7.44 -15.03
CA ARG A 110 -31.31 -7.50 -13.58
C ARG A 110 -30.55 -6.41 -12.84
N LYS A 111 -31.06 -6.00 -11.68
CA LYS A 111 -30.41 -5.02 -10.78
C LYS A 111 -29.28 -5.62 -9.92
N GLY A 112 -29.03 -6.93 -10.04
CA GLY A 112 -28.02 -7.61 -9.26
C GLY A 112 -27.41 -8.83 -9.95
N VAL A 113 -26.33 -9.31 -9.34
CA VAL A 113 -25.51 -10.43 -9.81
C VAL A 113 -25.48 -11.52 -8.75
N ALA A 114 -25.64 -12.79 -9.15
CA ALA A 114 -25.61 -13.92 -8.23
C ALA A 114 -24.33 -13.92 -7.37
N LEU A 115 -24.47 -14.18 -6.08
CA LEU A 115 -23.39 -14.11 -5.09
C LEU A 115 -22.46 -15.33 -5.16
N SER A 116 -21.61 -15.40 -6.20
CA SER A 116 -20.54 -16.39 -6.30
C SER A 116 -19.17 -15.72 -6.26
N LYS A 117 -18.64 -15.56 -5.04
CA LYS A 117 -17.32 -14.95 -4.81
C LYS A 117 -16.18 -15.71 -5.48
N VAL A 118 -16.31 -17.04 -5.61
CA VAL A 118 -15.33 -17.88 -6.32
C VAL A 118 -15.32 -17.57 -7.81
N LYS A 119 -16.50 -17.45 -8.43
CA LYS A 119 -16.62 -17.11 -9.85
C LYS A 119 -16.12 -15.70 -10.13
N MET A 120 -16.53 -14.73 -9.32
CA MET A 120 -16.05 -13.35 -9.41
C MET A 120 -14.51 -13.28 -9.28
N ALA A 121 -13.94 -14.01 -8.32
CA ALA A 121 -12.49 -14.07 -8.12
C ALA A 121 -11.76 -14.65 -9.33
N SER A 122 -12.25 -15.76 -9.88
CA SER A 122 -11.68 -16.38 -11.07
C SER A 122 -11.76 -15.47 -12.29
N GLU A 123 -12.88 -14.78 -12.51
CA GLU A 123 -13.07 -13.88 -13.67
C GLU A 123 -12.30 -12.55 -13.51
N LEU A 124 -12.03 -12.11 -12.28
CA LEU A 124 -11.22 -10.92 -12.00
C LEU A 124 -9.72 -11.21 -11.85
N GLY A 125 -9.31 -12.48 -11.81
CA GLY A 125 -7.91 -12.88 -11.63
C GLY A 125 -7.39 -12.60 -10.22
N THR A 126 -8.20 -12.83 -9.18
CA THR A 126 -7.85 -12.59 -7.77
C THR A 126 -8.35 -13.73 -6.87
N SER A 127 -8.21 -13.61 -5.54
CA SER A 127 -8.70 -14.60 -4.59
C SER A 127 -10.14 -14.31 -4.12
N ARG A 128 -10.83 -15.34 -3.65
CA ARG A 128 -12.19 -15.22 -3.09
C ARG A 128 -12.19 -14.32 -1.85
N GLU A 129 -11.13 -14.36 -1.06
CA GLU A 129 -10.93 -13.57 0.15
C GLU A 129 -10.82 -12.08 -0.20
N VAL A 130 -10.08 -11.74 -1.27
CA VAL A 130 -9.98 -10.37 -1.80
C VAL A 130 -11.34 -9.87 -2.28
N VAL A 131 -12.06 -10.65 -3.11
CA VAL A 131 -13.42 -10.29 -3.53
C VAL A 131 -14.35 -10.10 -2.33
N SER A 132 -14.26 -10.95 -1.31
CA SER A 132 -15.09 -10.80 -0.12
C SER A 132 -14.80 -9.53 0.69
N ARG A 133 -13.55 -9.06 0.73
CA ARG A 133 -13.18 -7.79 1.37
C ARG A 133 -13.67 -6.61 0.55
N LEU A 134 -13.51 -6.67 -0.78
CA LEU A 134 -13.95 -5.61 -1.70
C LEU A 134 -15.47 -5.42 -1.68
N LEU A 135 -16.25 -6.52 -1.71
CA LEU A 135 -17.71 -6.42 -1.59
C LEU A 135 -18.14 -5.76 -0.27
N LYS A 136 -17.47 -6.08 0.85
CA LYS A 136 -17.74 -5.40 2.13
C LYS A 136 -17.38 -3.91 2.09
N SER A 137 -16.28 -3.53 1.43
CA SER A 137 -15.89 -2.13 1.26
C SER A 137 -16.94 -1.36 0.45
N LEU A 138 -17.32 -1.89 -0.71
CA LEU A 138 -18.33 -1.28 -1.59
C LEU A 138 -19.71 -1.17 -0.91
N GLU A 139 -20.07 -2.14 -0.07
CA GLU A 139 -21.30 -2.08 0.73
C GLU A 139 -21.22 -1.01 1.82
N HIS A 140 -20.06 -0.87 2.49
CA HIS A 140 -19.84 0.18 3.48
C HIS A 140 -19.84 1.59 2.86
N GLU A 141 -19.34 1.71 1.64
CA GLU A 141 -19.35 2.94 0.83
C GLU A 141 -20.74 3.25 0.23
N GLY A 142 -21.74 2.38 0.41
CA GLY A 142 -23.09 2.57 -0.11
C GLY A 142 -23.20 2.40 -1.63
N VAL A 143 -22.25 1.73 -2.27
CA VAL A 143 -22.24 1.45 -3.72
C VAL A 143 -23.08 0.22 -4.06
N ILE A 144 -23.12 -0.76 -3.16
CA ILE A 144 -23.87 -2.02 -3.33
C ILE A 144 -24.60 -2.41 -2.04
N THR A 145 -25.53 -3.36 -2.17
CA THR A 145 -26.03 -4.16 -1.04
C THR A 145 -25.88 -5.64 -1.34
N GLN A 146 -25.70 -6.46 -0.30
CA GLN A 146 -25.64 -7.91 -0.42
C GLN A 146 -26.85 -8.57 0.27
N ASP A 147 -27.46 -9.54 -0.41
CA ASP A 147 -28.45 -10.43 0.19
C ASP A 147 -28.20 -11.90 -0.21
N LYS A 148 -29.19 -12.77 0.04
CA LYS A 148 -29.08 -14.20 -0.29
C LYS A 148 -29.11 -14.46 -1.80
N ASP A 149 -29.70 -13.55 -2.58
CA ASP A 149 -29.90 -13.70 -4.01
C ASP A 149 -28.72 -13.14 -4.81
N GLY A 150 -28.02 -12.13 -4.27
CA GLY A 150 -26.92 -11.52 -5.00
C GLY A 150 -26.28 -10.29 -4.38
N VAL A 151 -25.44 -9.68 -5.21
CA VAL A 151 -24.93 -8.33 -5.04
C VAL A 151 -25.75 -7.40 -5.92
N HIS A 152 -26.31 -6.35 -5.34
CA HIS A 152 -27.17 -5.38 -6.04
C HIS A 152 -26.53 -4.00 -6.03
N LEU A 153 -26.60 -3.29 -7.15
CA LEU A 153 -26.10 -1.91 -7.22
C LEU A 153 -27.09 -0.96 -6.56
N LEU A 154 -26.57 -0.09 -5.70
CA LEU A 154 -27.30 1.08 -5.23
C LEU A 154 -27.12 2.20 -6.26
N HIS A 155 -28.19 2.95 -6.53
CA HIS A 155 -28.16 4.14 -7.37
C HIS A 155 -28.02 5.39 -6.50
#